data_AF-A0A9N9E3G1-F1
#
_entry.id   AF-A0A9N9E3G1-F1
#
_cell.length_a   1.000
_cell.length_b   1.000
_cell.length_c   1.000
_cell.angle_alpha   90.00
_cell.angle_beta   90.00
_cell.angle_gamma   90.00
#
_symmetry.space_group_name_H-M   'P 1'
#
loop_
_entity.id
_entity.type
_entity.pdbx_description
1 polymer ?
#
loop_
_entity_poly.entity_id
_entity_poly.type
_entity_poly.pdbx_seq_one_letter_code
_entity_poly.pdbx_strand_id
1 'polypeptide(L)' 'QKYKEGNAHIQERRYGSYSRSIRLPLAVKSDEIVAKFDHGILEVKIPKTESNTPKKITIQ' A
#
# COMPACT_ATOMS: atom_id res chain seq x y z
N GLN A 1 21.13 -2.40 11.04
CA GLN A 1 22.19 -3.02 10.18
C GLN A 1 22.63 -4.29 10.85
N LYS A 2 23.13 -5.29 10.11
CA LYS A 2 24.33 -5.97 10.62
C LYS A 2 25.04 -6.78 9.55
N TYR A 3 25.86 -6.09 8.77
CA TYR A 3 27.18 -6.66 8.48
C TYR A 3 28.09 -6.27 9.65
N LYS A 4 28.83 -7.25 10.18
CA LYS A 4 29.86 -7.04 11.22
C LYS A 4 31.07 -6.30 10.61
N GLU A 5 31.88 -5.69 11.46
CA GLU A 5 33.02 -4.83 11.13
C GLU A 5 33.85 -5.36 9.94
N GLY A 6 34.06 -4.52 8.91
CA GLY A 6 34.91 -4.79 7.75
C GLY A 6 34.23 -4.88 6.36
N ASN A 7 32.89 -4.89 6.26
CA ASN A 7 32.21 -5.43 5.08
C ASN A 7 31.43 -4.48 4.14
N ALA A 8 31.69 -3.17 4.14
CA ALA A 8 31.29 -2.30 3.00
C ALA A 8 32.00 -0.96 3.09
N HIS A 9 32.58 -0.47 1.98
CA HIS A 9 33.05 0.92 1.91
C HIS A 9 31.88 1.91 1.77
N ILE A 10 30.83 1.55 1.02
CA ILE A 10 29.63 2.38 0.81
C ILE A 10 28.38 1.48 0.70
N GLN A 11 27.25 1.93 1.26
CA GLN A 11 25.94 1.31 1.12
C GLN A 11 24.90 2.36 0.71
N GLU A 12 24.49 2.33 -0.57
CA GLU A 12 23.52 3.30 -1.10
C GLU A 12 22.06 2.83 -0.99
N ARG A 13 21.86 1.50 -0.92
CA ARG A 13 20.52 0.90 -0.86
C ARG A 13 20.00 0.87 0.57
N ARG A 14 18.74 1.32 0.74
CA ARG A 14 17.99 1.21 1.99
C ARG A 14 17.83 -0.26 2.38
N TYR A 15 17.90 -0.54 3.68
CA TYR A 15 17.76 -1.88 4.24
C TYR A 15 17.04 -1.80 5.60
N GLY A 16 16.49 -2.92 6.05
CA GLY A 16 15.74 -3.01 7.31
C GLY A 16 14.23 -3.11 7.09
N SER A 17 13.48 -3.06 8.18
CA SER A 17 12.01 -3.16 8.15
C SER A 17 11.39 -1.94 7.46
N TYR A 18 10.31 -2.16 6.72
CA TYR A 18 9.59 -1.12 5.98
C TYR A 18 8.08 -1.26 6.20
N SER A 19 7.39 -0.12 6.35
CA SER A 19 5.93 -0.04 6.45
C SER A 19 5.43 1.26 5.85
N ARG A 20 4.27 1.21 5.19
CA ARG A 20 3.57 2.37 4.61
C ARG A 20 2.06 2.21 4.82
N SER A 21 1.40 3.33 5.05
CA SER A 21 -0.06 3.42 5.08
C SER A 21 -0.52 4.42 4.03
N ILE A 22 -1.53 4.07 3.25
CA ILE A 22 -2.11 4.91 2.21
C ILE A 22 -3.61 5.01 2.49
N ARG A 23 -4.14 6.23 2.58
CA ARG A 23 -5.58 6.46 2.74
C ARG A 23 -6.24 6.36 1.37
N LEU A 24 -7.28 5.51 1.27
CA LEU A 24 -8.06 5.38 0.05
C LEU A 24 -9.16 6.45 0.00
N PRO A 25 -9.50 6.98 -1.19
CA PRO A 25 -10.47 8.06 -1.34
C PRO A 25 -11.93 7.61 -1.21
N LEU A 26 -12.19 6.30 -1.17
CA LEU A 26 -13.53 5.71 -1.26
C LEU A 26 -13.62 4.39 -0.50
N ALA A 27 -14.84 3.95 -0.24
CA ALA A 27 -15.12 2.65 0.36
C ALA A 27 -14.73 1.51 -0.59
N VAL A 28 -14.12 0.48 -0.02
CA VAL A 28 -13.61 -0.69 -0.76
C VAL A 28 -14.13 -1.97 -0.14
N LYS A 29 -14.14 -3.05 -0.92
CA LYS A 29 -14.43 -4.39 -0.41
C LYS A 29 -13.12 -5.02 0.09
N SER A 30 -12.87 -4.91 1.40
CA SER A 30 -11.63 -5.41 2.04
C SER A 30 -11.38 -6.89 1.78
N ASP A 31 -12.45 -7.66 1.73
CA ASP A 31 -12.39 -9.13 1.70
C ASP A 31 -12.04 -9.65 0.29
N GLU A 32 -12.12 -8.77 -0.72
CA GLU A 32 -11.82 -9.08 -2.12
C GLU A 32 -10.47 -8.49 -2.58
N ILE A 33 -9.61 -8.05 -1.66
CA ILE A 33 -8.28 -7.51 -1.99
C ILE A 33 -7.36 -8.65 -2.47
N VAL A 34 -6.66 -8.42 -3.58
CA VAL A 34 -5.66 -9.36 -4.13
C VAL A 34 -4.32 -8.65 -4.30
N ALA A 35 -3.22 -9.35 -4.00
CA ALA A 35 -1.87 -8.83 -4.18
C ALA A 35 -0.99 -9.79 -4.99
N LYS A 36 -0.06 -9.23 -5.78
CA LYS A 36 0.96 -9.96 -6.53
C LYS A 36 2.32 -9.29 -6.31
N PHE A 37 3.35 -10.08 -6.05
CA PHE A 37 4.73 -9.60 -5.99
C PHE A 37 5.54 -10.21 -7.12
N ASP A 38 6.08 -9.36 -7.99
CA ASP A 38 6.75 -9.78 -9.20
C ASP A 38 7.83 -8.77 -9.59
N HIS A 39 9.02 -9.24 -9.95
CA HIS A 39 10.17 -8.40 -10.33
C HIS A 39 10.49 -7.24 -9.36
N GLY A 40 10.29 -7.44 -8.06
CA GLY A 40 10.57 -6.42 -7.04
C GLY A 40 9.45 -5.38 -6.85
N ILE A 41 8.29 -5.57 -7.49
CA ILE A 41 7.13 -4.68 -7.38
C ILE A 41 5.99 -5.41 -6.69
N LEU A 42 5.42 -4.78 -5.66
CA LEU A 42 4.19 -5.23 -5.02
C LEU A 42 3.00 -4.51 -5.67
N GLU A 43 2.18 -5.24 -6.42
CA GLU A 43 0.91 -4.80 -6.96
C GLU A 43 -0.23 -5.20 -6.03
N VAL A 44 -1.08 -4.25 -5.63
CA VAL A 44 -2.26 -4.48 -4.78
C VAL A 44 -3.51 -4.00 -5.51
N LYS A 45 -4.43 -4.92 -5.81
CA LYS A 45 -5.71 -4.65 -6.44
C LYS A 45 -6.80 -4.56 -5.39
N ILE A 46 -7.46 -3.40 -5.32
CA ILE A 46 -8.46 -3.08 -4.30
C ILE A 46 -9.80 -2.77 -4.98
N PRO A 47 -10.79 -3.69 -4.93
CA PRO A 47 -12.11 -3.48 -5.53
C PRO A 47 -12.88 -2.37 -4.83
N LYS A 48 -13.50 -1.48 -5.62
CA LYS A 48 -14.40 -0.44 -5.10
C LYS A 48 -15.71 -1.05 -4.65
N THR A 49 -16.31 -0.51 -3.61
CA THR A 49 -17.69 -0.89 -3.25
C THR A 49 -18.66 -0.33 -4.28
N GLU A 50 -19.64 -1.14 -4.70
CA GLU A 50 -20.75 -0.66 -5.52
C GLU A 50 -21.76 0.08 -4.65
N SER A 51 -21.55 1.37 -4.40
CA SER A 51 -22.66 2.31 -4.19
C SER A 51 -22.16 3.74 -4.30
N ASN A 52 -22.61 4.43 -5.35
CA ASN A 52 -22.75 5.88 -5.31
C ASN A 52 -24.05 6.24 -6.05
N THR A 53 -25.18 5.79 -5.50
CA THR A 53 -26.40 6.56 -5.70
C THR A 53 -26.21 7.88 -4.96
N PRO A 54 -26.20 9.04 -5.65
CA PRO A 54 -26.02 10.32 -4.98
C PRO A 54 -27.12 10.50 -3.93
N LYS A 55 -26.72 10.67 -2.66
CA LYS A 55 -27.66 11.02 -1.59
C LYS A 55 -28.06 12.48 -1.78
N LYS A 56 -29.35 12.74 -2.04
CA LYS A 56 -29.89 14.10 -2.08
C LYS A 56 -29.80 14.69 -0.67
N ILE A 57 -28.99 15.71 -0.48
CA ILE A 57 -28.90 16.45 0.78
C ILE A 57 -29.86 17.63 0.67
N THR A 58 -30.93 17.63 1.46
CA THR A 58 -31.83 18.78 1.60
C THR A 58 -31.25 19.70 2.66
N ILE A 59 -30.94 20.95 2.29
CA ILE A 59 -30.53 22.01 3.23
C ILE A 59 -31.82 22.72 3.68
N GLN A 60 -31.95 22.95 4.99
CA GLN A 60 -33.01 23.79 5.59
C GLN A 60 -32.54 25.23 5.71
#